data_AF-A0AAW4JD83-F1
#
_entry.id   AF-A0AAW4JD83-F1
#
_cell.length_a   1.000
_cell.length_b   1.000
_cell.length_c   1.000
_cell.angle_alpha   90.00
_cell.angle_beta   90.00
_cell.angle_gamma   90.00
#
_symmetry.space_group_name_H-M   'P 1'
#
loop_
_entity.id
_entity.type
_entity.pdbx_description
1 polymer ?
#
loop_
_entity_poly.entity_id
_entity_poly.type
_entity_poly.pdbx_seq_one_letter_code
_entity_poly.pdbx_strand_id
1 'polypeptide(L)'
;MTGTIDYAGAGPLTRIDTIHDPALADLPSEAVEICRLVHDLVIQPTEAKGLGVPDERFAENQLRPVDGLIGVLLALDPAPLTVARDVDRRVIGTCRHFAVLSCALLRYRGIAARVRCGFATYFQPGQGVDHWITEYRHGGRWVRIDSEILGGSLAAKPEDLAEGEFLTGGEAWTAFRDGHIDAAQFGVYGTENWGPAEIRGNAIKDLAALNKVEMLPWDEWGRMTASYEGKTGPDYDELIDAIAAVCAADDPGAVADLYASEDLAVPTGLLR
;
A
#
# COMPACT_ATOMS: atom_id res chain seq x y z
N MET A 1 -1.84 10.78 25.48
CA MET A 1 -0.89 11.26 24.46
C MET A 1 -0.32 10.04 23.78
N THR A 2 -1.08 9.52 22.82
CA THR A 2 -0.60 8.66 21.74
C THR A 2 0.56 9.37 21.05
N GLY A 3 1.64 8.64 20.75
CA GLY A 3 2.85 9.24 20.15
C GLY A 3 2.56 9.77 18.75
N THR A 4 3.13 10.91 18.40
CA THR A 4 3.06 11.45 17.04
C THR A 4 3.70 10.47 16.05
N ILE A 5 2.98 10.10 14.98
CA ILE A 5 3.50 9.21 13.93
C ILE A 5 4.62 9.94 13.18
N ASP A 6 5.84 9.41 13.29
CA ASP A 6 6.97 9.85 12.47
C ASP A 6 7.03 9.06 11.16
N TYR A 7 6.81 9.73 10.04
CA TYR A 7 6.87 9.15 8.70
C TYR A 7 8.29 9.03 8.12
N ALA A 8 9.32 9.60 8.77
CA ALA A 8 10.72 9.38 8.40
C ALA A 8 11.29 8.10 9.04
N GLY A 9 10.86 7.76 10.26
CA GLY A 9 11.25 6.52 10.93
C GLY A 9 10.55 5.27 10.37
N ALA A 10 11.14 4.09 10.59
CA ALA A 10 10.51 2.82 10.23
C ALA A 10 9.24 2.52 11.08
N GLY A 11 8.26 1.84 10.47
CA GLY A 11 7.12 1.23 11.18
C GLY A 11 7.37 -0.26 11.43
N PRO A 12 6.50 -0.95 12.18
CA PRO A 12 6.64 -2.37 12.49
C PRO A 12 6.87 -3.27 11.27
N LEU A 13 6.23 -2.95 10.14
CA LEU A 13 6.29 -3.73 8.89
C LEU A 13 7.30 -3.19 7.87
N THR A 14 7.89 -2.01 8.10
CA THR A 14 8.85 -1.38 7.17
C THR A 14 10.25 -1.25 7.76
N ARG A 15 10.59 -2.10 8.75
CA ARG A 15 11.94 -2.15 9.32
C ARG A 15 12.88 -2.84 8.36
N ILE A 16 14.10 -2.31 8.28
CA ILE A 16 15.22 -2.90 7.53
C ILE A 16 16.54 -2.81 8.32
N ASP A 17 16.47 -2.58 9.63
CA ASP A 17 17.61 -2.46 10.55
C ASP A 17 18.39 -3.78 10.69
N THR A 18 17.77 -4.91 10.36
CA THR A 18 18.37 -6.24 10.35
C THR A 18 19.09 -6.57 9.03
N ILE A 19 18.96 -5.72 8.00
CA ILE A 19 19.55 -5.96 6.69
C ILE A 19 21.03 -5.55 6.69
N HIS A 20 21.89 -6.44 6.22
CA HIS A 20 23.33 -6.19 6.17
C HIS A 20 23.69 -5.06 5.19
N ASP A 21 24.59 -4.17 5.60
CA ASP A 21 25.02 -2.98 4.83
C ASP A 21 25.33 -3.26 3.34
N PRO A 22 26.01 -4.36 2.94
CA PRO A 22 26.28 -4.62 1.52
C PRO A 22 25.03 -4.77 0.65
N ALA A 23 23.90 -5.23 1.21
CA ALA A 23 22.65 -5.33 0.48
C ALA A 23 22.04 -3.95 0.18
N LEU A 24 22.31 -2.95 1.02
CA LEU A 24 21.84 -1.57 0.90
C LEU A 24 22.91 -0.63 0.31
N ALA A 25 24.03 -1.19 -0.17
CA ALA A 25 25.11 -0.43 -0.77
C ALA A 25 24.63 0.34 -2.01
N ASP A 26 25.14 1.57 -2.16
CA ASP A 26 24.91 2.43 -3.32
C ASP A 26 23.44 2.75 -3.63
N LEU A 27 22.53 2.58 -2.67
CA LEU A 27 21.13 3.00 -2.84
C LEU A 27 21.06 4.46 -3.31
N PRO A 28 20.16 4.82 -4.25
CA PRO A 28 20.01 6.20 -4.66
C PRO A 28 19.61 7.13 -3.50
N SER A 29 19.82 8.44 -3.67
CA SER A 29 19.33 9.46 -2.74
C SER A 29 18.03 10.12 -3.20
N GLU A 30 17.72 10.03 -4.49
CA GLU A 30 16.51 10.64 -5.07
C GLU A 30 15.31 9.71 -4.95
N ALA A 31 14.18 10.26 -4.50
CA ALA A 31 12.98 9.47 -4.18
C ALA A 31 12.48 8.63 -5.36
N VAL A 32 12.42 9.22 -6.57
CA VAL A 32 11.95 8.52 -7.77
C VAL A 32 12.91 7.41 -8.19
N GLU A 33 14.21 7.57 -8.00
CA GLU A 33 15.20 6.53 -8.30
C GLU A 33 15.10 5.36 -7.32
N ILE A 34 14.87 5.66 -6.04
CA ILE A 34 14.62 4.63 -5.01
C ILE A 34 13.36 3.82 -5.36
N CYS A 35 12.26 4.48 -5.71
CA CYS A 35 11.02 3.80 -6.10
C CYS A 35 11.18 2.99 -7.38
N ARG A 36 11.93 3.50 -8.37
CA ARG A 36 12.17 2.81 -9.64
C ARG A 36 12.93 1.48 -9.46
N LEU A 37 13.87 1.44 -8.52
CA LEU A 37 14.59 0.21 -8.18
C LEU A 37 13.66 -0.91 -7.70
N VAL A 38 12.60 -0.57 -6.97
CA VAL A 38 11.63 -1.57 -6.44
C VAL A 38 10.87 -2.28 -7.56
N HIS A 39 10.66 -1.62 -8.71
CA HIS A 39 10.04 -2.23 -9.89
C HIS A 39 10.78 -3.50 -10.35
N ASP A 40 12.11 -3.54 -10.19
CA ASP A 40 12.94 -4.68 -10.57
C ASP A 40 13.18 -5.71 -9.45
N LEU A 41 12.55 -5.52 -8.28
CA LEU A 41 12.65 -6.42 -7.14
C LEU A 41 11.39 -7.26 -6.92
N VAL A 42 10.21 -6.74 -7.25
CA VAL A 42 8.94 -7.42 -7.02
C VAL A 42 8.33 -7.86 -8.34
N ILE A 43 7.64 -8.99 -8.35
CA ILE A 43 6.83 -9.46 -9.47
C ILE A 43 5.40 -9.79 -9.03
N GLN A 44 4.43 -9.36 -9.83
CA GLN A 44 3.02 -9.66 -9.61
C GLN A 44 2.71 -11.17 -9.75
N PRO A 45 1.83 -11.76 -8.92
CA PRO A 45 1.52 -13.19 -8.98
C PRO A 45 1.02 -13.67 -10.34
N THR A 46 0.24 -12.86 -11.05
CA THR A 46 -0.28 -13.20 -12.39
C THR A 46 0.84 -13.32 -13.42
N GLU A 47 1.82 -12.42 -13.37
CA GLU A 47 3.00 -12.43 -14.23
C GLU A 47 3.93 -13.61 -13.88
N ALA A 48 4.20 -13.81 -12.59
CA ALA A 48 5.00 -14.94 -12.10
C ALA A 48 4.41 -16.28 -12.55
N LYS A 49 3.08 -16.42 -12.49
CA LYS A 49 2.37 -17.61 -12.98
C LYS A 49 2.52 -17.78 -14.49
N GLY A 50 2.37 -16.70 -15.25
CA GLY A 50 2.52 -16.71 -16.71
C GLY A 50 3.91 -17.14 -17.17
N LEU A 51 4.93 -16.91 -16.34
CA LEU A 51 6.33 -17.27 -16.58
C LEU A 51 6.74 -18.63 -15.99
N GLY A 52 5.81 -19.34 -15.36
CA GLY A 52 6.04 -20.69 -14.84
C GLY A 52 6.88 -20.74 -13.56
N VAL A 53 6.86 -19.67 -12.74
CA VAL A 53 7.49 -19.68 -11.42
C VAL A 53 6.79 -20.75 -10.54
N PRO A 54 7.53 -21.57 -9.77
CA PRO A 54 6.94 -22.67 -8.97
C PRO A 54 5.87 -22.21 -7.97
N ASP A 55 4.77 -22.98 -7.86
CA ASP A 55 3.62 -22.68 -7.01
C ASP A 55 3.98 -22.45 -5.53
N GLU A 56 4.98 -23.17 -5.01
CA GLU A 56 5.47 -23.03 -3.64
C GLU A 56 5.95 -21.62 -3.29
N ARG A 57 6.41 -20.85 -4.29
CA ARG A 57 6.87 -19.47 -4.11
C ARG A 57 5.72 -18.48 -3.92
N PHE A 58 4.49 -18.83 -4.26
CA PHE A 58 3.36 -17.91 -4.11
C PHE A 58 3.05 -17.60 -2.64
N ALA A 59 3.55 -18.40 -1.69
CA ALA A 59 3.53 -18.07 -0.27
C ALA A 59 4.33 -16.78 0.08
N GLU A 60 5.24 -16.33 -0.79
CA GLU A 60 5.98 -15.07 -0.64
C GLU A 60 5.04 -13.86 -0.55
N ASN A 61 3.88 -13.89 -1.22
CA ASN A 61 2.91 -12.79 -1.17
C ASN A 61 2.19 -12.66 0.18
N GLN A 62 2.42 -13.60 1.11
CA GLN A 62 1.91 -13.55 2.48
C GLN A 62 2.88 -12.84 3.44
N LEU A 63 4.07 -12.44 2.97
CA LEU A 63 5.08 -11.79 3.80
C LEU A 63 4.69 -10.33 4.08
N ARG A 64 4.37 -10.04 5.35
CA ARG A 64 4.08 -8.67 5.80
C ARG A 64 5.35 -7.84 5.98
N PRO A 65 6.37 -8.28 6.75
CA PRO A 65 7.52 -7.42 7.05
C PRO A 65 8.47 -7.27 5.86
N VAL A 66 8.94 -6.03 5.63
CA VAL A 66 9.87 -5.72 4.54
C VAL A 66 11.23 -6.41 4.70
N ASP A 67 11.73 -6.60 5.91
CA ASP A 67 12.95 -7.38 6.16
C ASP A 67 12.79 -8.85 5.72
N GLY A 68 11.61 -9.43 5.87
CA GLY A 68 11.25 -10.73 5.31
C GLY A 68 11.29 -10.76 3.77
N LEU A 69 10.74 -9.73 3.12
CA LEU A 69 10.79 -9.59 1.65
C LEU A 69 12.24 -9.48 1.14
N ILE A 70 13.05 -8.65 1.79
CA ILE A 70 14.47 -8.50 1.46
C ILE A 70 15.22 -9.81 1.73
N GLY A 71 14.88 -10.53 2.81
CA GLY A 71 15.45 -11.85 3.09
C GLY A 71 15.23 -12.85 1.95
N VAL A 72 14.00 -12.90 1.38
CA VAL A 72 13.71 -13.72 0.20
C VAL A 72 14.53 -13.26 -1.01
N LEU A 73 14.56 -11.96 -1.28
CA LEU A 73 15.35 -11.40 -2.40
C LEU A 73 16.82 -11.78 -2.32
N LEU A 74 17.42 -11.69 -1.13
CA LEU A 74 18.83 -12.01 -0.91
C LEU A 74 19.11 -13.53 -0.94
N ALA A 75 18.12 -14.35 -0.58
CA ALA A 75 18.22 -15.81 -0.70
C ALA A 75 18.17 -16.27 -2.17
N LEU A 76 17.38 -15.60 -3.00
CA LEU A 76 17.31 -15.86 -4.45
C LEU A 76 18.55 -15.34 -5.18
N ASP A 77 19.03 -14.15 -4.81
CA ASP A 77 20.24 -13.54 -5.36
C ASP A 77 20.88 -12.58 -4.32
N PRO A 78 22.12 -12.84 -3.88
CA PRO A 78 22.77 -12.08 -2.81
C PRO A 78 23.30 -10.70 -3.28
N ALA A 79 23.14 -10.33 -4.56
CA ALA A 79 23.54 -9.02 -5.05
C ALA A 79 22.82 -7.88 -4.31
N PRO A 80 23.42 -6.66 -4.23
CA PRO A 80 22.77 -5.50 -3.64
C PRO A 80 21.38 -5.22 -4.25
N LEU A 81 20.50 -4.57 -3.49
CA LEU A 81 19.14 -4.24 -3.95
C LEU A 81 19.13 -3.29 -5.16
N THR A 82 20.25 -2.62 -5.44
CA THR A 82 20.47 -1.78 -6.63
C THR A 82 20.70 -2.55 -7.91
N VAL A 83 20.91 -3.86 -7.83
CA VAL A 83 21.06 -4.72 -8.99
C VAL A 83 19.69 -5.25 -9.40
N ALA A 84 19.25 -4.86 -10.60
CA ALA A 84 18.01 -5.37 -11.19
C ALA A 84 18.02 -6.90 -11.25
N ARG A 85 16.89 -7.52 -10.93
CA ARG A 85 16.76 -8.97 -10.88
C ARG A 85 16.06 -9.49 -12.14
N ASP A 86 16.56 -10.62 -12.62
CA ASP A 86 15.78 -11.47 -13.53
C ASP A 86 14.46 -11.86 -12.85
N VAL A 87 13.44 -12.09 -13.66
CA VAL A 87 12.07 -12.28 -13.17
C VAL A 87 11.95 -13.43 -12.16
N ASP A 88 12.65 -14.54 -12.38
CA ASP A 88 12.68 -15.69 -11.47
C ASP A 88 13.42 -15.44 -10.15
N ARG A 89 14.10 -14.28 -10.02
CA ARG A 89 14.83 -13.85 -8.80
C ARG A 89 14.20 -12.65 -8.10
N ARG A 90 13.03 -12.20 -8.57
CA ARG A 90 12.18 -11.21 -7.90
C ARG A 90 11.31 -11.88 -6.85
N VAL A 91 10.94 -11.18 -5.79
CA VAL A 91 9.96 -11.67 -4.80
C VAL A 91 8.55 -11.58 -5.38
N ILE A 92 7.75 -12.64 -5.23
CA ILE A 92 6.35 -12.61 -5.66
C ILE A 92 5.56 -11.77 -4.67
N GLY A 93 4.96 -10.69 -5.14
CA GLY A 93 4.23 -9.73 -4.30
C GLY A 93 3.22 -8.90 -5.08
N THR A 94 2.26 -8.36 -4.36
CA THR A 94 1.20 -7.48 -4.88
C THR A 94 1.61 -6.01 -4.88
N CYS A 95 0.73 -5.11 -5.34
CA CYS A 95 0.88 -3.64 -5.26
C CYS A 95 1.33 -3.16 -3.88
N ARG A 96 0.78 -3.75 -2.81
CA ARG A 96 1.18 -3.49 -1.42
C ARG A 96 2.67 -3.71 -1.19
N HIS A 97 3.26 -4.76 -1.79
CA HIS A 97 4.66 -5.11 -1.64
C HIS A 97 5.58 -4.09 -2.30
N PHE A 98 5.23 -3.63 -3.52
CA PHE A 98 5.93 -2.53 -4.18
C PHE A 98 5.88 -1.26 -3.31
N ALA A 99 4.71 -0.94 -2.74
CA ALA A 99 4.54 0.24 -1.91
C ALA A 99 5.33 0.17 -0.59
N VAL A 100 5.27 -0.94 0.17
CA VAL A 100 5.99 -1.04 1.45
C VAL A 100 7.51 -1.09 1.28
N LEU A 101 8.02 -1.75 0.24
CA LEU A 101 9.45 -1.75 -0.07
C LEU A 101 9.94 -0.34 -0.42
N SER A 102 9.20 0.38 -1.27
CA SER A 102 9.52 1.77 -1.61
C SER A 102 9.52 2.67 -0.38
N CYS A 103 8.47 2.57 0.43
CA CYS A 103 8.33 3.33 1.66
C CYS A 103 9.48 3.06 2.65
N ALA A 104 9.89 1.80 2.82
CA ALA A 104 11.01 1.43 3.69
C ALA A 104 12.35 2.01 3.23
N LEU A 105 12.65 1.92 1.92
CA LEU A 105 13.89 2.44 1.35
C LEU A 105 13.95 3.98 1.38
N LEU A 106 12.82 4.65 1.15
CA LEU A 106 12.71 6.11 1.31
C LEU A 106 12.99 6.54 2.76
N ARG A 107 12.35 5.87 3.73
CA ARG A 107 12.57 6.09 5.17
C ARG A 107 14.03 5.85 5.56
N TYR A 108 14.66 4.81 5.02
CA TYR A 108 16.10 4.56 5.21
C TYR A 108 16.99 5.70 4.70
N ARG A 109 16.59 6.38 3.63
CA ARG A 109 17.25 7.58 3.11
C ARG A 109 16.83 8.88 3.82
N GLY A 110 16.06 8.78 4.90
CA GLY A 110 15.59 9.93 5.68
C GLY A 110 14.47 10.72 5.00
N ILE A 111 13.86 10.18 3.95
CA ILE A 111 12.74 10.79 3.26
C ILE A 111 11.46 10.34 3.95
N ALA A 112 10.69 11.30 4.47
CA ALA A 112 9.39 11.01 5.07
C ALA A 112 8.46 10.38 4.02
N ALA A 113 7.96 9.18 4.29
CA ALA A 113 7.13 8.41 3.39
C ALA A 113 6.03 7.65 4.14
N ARG A 114 4.91 7.41 3.45
CA ARG A 114 3.76 6.64 3.94
C ARG A 114 3.14 5.84 2.80
N VAL A 115 2.54 4.71 3.13
CA VAL A 115 1.81 3.88 2.17
C VAL A 115 0.35 4.29 2.20
N ARG A 116 -0.30 4.28 1.03
CA ARG A 116 -1.74 4.54 0.88
C ARG A 116 -2.43 3.34 0.25
N CYS A 117 -3.64 3.06 0.71
CA CYS A 117 -4.54 2.04 0.18
C CYS A 117 -5.75 2.74 -0.46
N GLY A 118 -6.17 2.28 -1.63
CA GLY A 118 -7.26 2.92 -2.38
C GLY A 118 -7.44 2.32 -3.76
N PHE A 119 -7.67 3.17 -4.75
CA PHE A 119 -8.10 2.77 -6.08
C PHE A 119 -7.35 3.53 -7.16
N ALA A 120 -6.71 2.80 -8.06
CA ALA A 120 -6.12 3.32 -9.28
C ALA A 120 -7.19 3.43 -10.38
N THR A 121 -7.35 4.62 -10.96
CA THR A 121 -8.33 4.90 -12.02
C THR A 121 -7.73 4.83 -13.43
N TYR A 122 -6.41 4.60 -13.52
CA TYR A 122 -5.64 4.54 -14.77
C TYR A 122 -5.47 3.11 -15.32
N PHE A 123 -5.83 2.06 -14.57
CA PHE A 123 -5.71 0.69 -15.08
C PHE A 123 -6.80 0.33 -16.08
N GLN A 124 -8.02 0.77 -15.85
CA GLN A 124 -9.18 0.48 -16.70
C GLN A 124 -10.07 1.72 -16.79
N PRO A 125 -10.40 2.21 -18.00
CA PRO A 125 -11.25 3.37 -18.16
C PRO A 125 -12.60 3.20 -17.44
N GLY A 126 -12.94 4.15 -16.56
CA GLY A 126 -14.21 4.17 -15.84
C GLY A 126 -14.27 3.27 -14.60
N GLN A 127 -13.17 2.61 -14.22
CA GLN A 127 -13.09 1.78 -13.02
C GLN A 127 -12.03 2.28 -12.05
N GLY A 128 -12.29 2.14 -10.75
CA GLY A 128 -11.28 2.24 -9.71
C GLY A 128 -10.88 0.85 -9.25
N VAL A 129 -9.65 0.43 -9.54
CA VAL A 129 -9.16 -0.90 -9.16
C VAL A 129 -8.35 -0.81 -7.88
N ASP A 130 -8.63 -1.69 -6.91
CA ASP A 130 -7.89 -1.82 -5.64
C ASP A 130 -6.38 -1.74 -5.87
N HIS A 131 -5.74 -0.81 -5.17
CA HIS A 131 -4.34 -0.52 -5.38
C HIS A 131 -3.68 0.10 -4.17
N TRP A 132 -2.36 -0.07 -4.10
CA TRP A 132 -1.52 0.46 -3.03
C TRP A 132 -0.38 1.25 -3.63
N ILE A 133 -0.18 2.47 -3.13
CA ILE A 133 0.88 3.37 -3.61
C ILE A 133 1.70 3.92 -2.46
N THR A 134 2.80 4.60 -2.79
CA THR A 134 3.61 5.34 -1.82
C THR A 134 3.36 6.83 -1.96
N GLU A 135 3.26 7.52 -0.83
CA GLU A 135 3.39 8.97 -0.75
C GLU A 135 4.71 9.33 -0.08
N TYR A 136 5.44 10.29 -0.64
CA TYR A 136 6.66 10.83 -0.03
C TYR A 136 6.64 12.35 0.04
N ARG A 137 7.33 12.92 1.02
CA ARG A 137 7.39 14.37 1.21
C ARG A 137 8.44 14.98 0.28
N HIS A 138 8.00 15.88 -0.61
CA HIS A 138 8.87 16.65 -1.49
C HIS A 138 8.31 18.05 -1.73
N GLY A 139 9.14 19.09 -1.64
CA GLY A 139 8.71 20.47 -1.87
C GLY A 139 7.57 20.93 -0.94
N GLY A 140 7.48 20.39 0.28
CA GLY A 140 6.43 20.73 1.25
C GLY A 140 5.11 19.97 1.09
N ARG A 141 4.91 19.21 0.01
CA ARG A 141 3.71 18.41 -0.23
C ARG A 141 3.99 16.91 -0.22
N TRP A 142 2.92 16.12 -0.11
CA TRP A 142 2.97 14.70 -0.45
C TRP A 142 2.92 14.52 -1.96
N VAL A 143 3.84 13.73 -2.50
CA VAL A 143 3.87 13.29 -3.90
C VAL A 143 3.38 11.84 -3.93
N ARG A 144 2.40 11.54 -4.78
CA ARG A 144 1.88 10.19 -5.01
C ARG A 144 2.70 9.51 -6.09
N ILE A 145 3.27 8.35 -5.77
CA ILE A 145 4.08 7.56 -6.69
C ILE A 145 3.63 6.10 -6.66
N ASP A 146 3.41 5.56 -7.85
CA ASP A 146 3.11 4.14 -8.04
C ASP A 146 4.34 3.41 -8.56
N SER A 147 5.12 2.84 -7.62
CA SER A 147 6.34 2.11 -7.92
C SER A 147 6.11 0.84 -8.74
N GLU A 148 4.89 0.29 -8.77
CA GLU A 148 4.59 -0.92 -9.55
C GLU A 148 4.68 -0.64 -11.06
N ILE A 149 4.26 0.55 -11.50
CA ILE A 149 4.15 0.88 -12.92
C ILE A 149 5.21 1.87 -13.42
N LEU A 150 6.21 2.21 -12.59
CA LEU A 150 7.28 3.13 -12.98
C LEU A 150 8.00 2.63 -14.24
N GLY A 151 8.17 3.53 -15.21
CA GLY A 151 8.77 3.19 -16.52
C GLY A 151 7.78 2.56 -17.50
N GLY A 152 6.54 2.28 -17.08
CA GLY A 152 5.43 1.88 -17.93
C GLY A 152 4.71 3.07 -18.58
N SER A 153 3.57 2.78 -19.22
CA SER A 153 2.72 3.77 -19.91
C SER A 153 1.27 3.79 -19.41
N LEU A 154 0.99 3.12 -18.29
CA LEU A 154 -0.36 3.04 -17.71
C LEU A 154 -0.83 4.39 -17.16
N ALA A 155 0.08 5.17 -16.57
CA ALA A 155 -0.15 6.55 -16.16
C ALA A 155 0.81 7.49 -16.90
N ALA A 156 0.41 8.75 -17.09
CA ALA A 156 1.25 9.73 -17.79
C ALA A 156 2.50 10.10 -16.97
N LYS A 157 2.37 10.14 -15.64
CA LYS A 157 3.45 10.46 -14.68
C LYS A 157 3.32 9.59 -13.42
N PRO A 158 3.66 8.30 -13.49
CA PRO A 158 3.56 7.40 -12.35
C PRO A 158 4.41 7.83 -11.14
N GLU A 159 5.42 8.69 -11.35
CA GLU A 159 6.25 9.29 -10.31
C GLU A 159 5.65 10.50 -9.57
N ASP A 160 4.54 11.06 -10.08
CA ASP A 160 3.80 12.18 -9.50
C ASP A 160 2.37 12.16 -10.06
N LEU A 161 1.58 11.20 -9.56
CA LEU A 161 0.21 10.97 -10.00
C LEU A 161 -0.63 12.23 -9.81
N ALA A 162 -1.39 12.57 -10.85
CA ALA A 162 -2.31 13.69 -10.83
C ALA A 162 -3.51 13.41 -9.91
N GLU A 163 -4.18 14.48 -9.50
CA GLU A 163 -5.45 14.37 -8.78
C GLU A 163 -6.44 13.50 -9.57
N GLY A 164 -7.07 12.55 -8.89
CA GLY A 164 -8.03 11.62 -9.50
C GLY A 164 -7.43 10.39 -10.18
N GLU A 165 -6.11 10.34 -10.44
CA GLU A 165 -5.45 9.13 -10.98
C GLU A 165 -5.40 8.00 -9.92
N PHE A 166 -5.20 8.37 -8.66
CA PHE A 166 -5.38 7.48 -7.52
C PHE A 166 -6.30 8.14 -6.50
N LEU A 167 -7.34 7.42 -6.09
CA LEU A 167 -8.23 7.80 -5.01
C LEU A 167 -7.92 6.93 -3.79
N THR A 168 -7.49 7.54 -2.69
CA THR A 168 -7.35 6.84 -1.40
C THR A 168 -8.72 6.26 -0.99
N GLY A 169 -8.74 5.26 -0.10
CA GLY A 169 -10.01 4.70 0.37
C GLY A 169 -10.98 5.76 0.92
N GLY A 170 -10.45 6.77 1.63
CA GLY A 170 -11.24 7.92 2.11
C GLY A 170 -11.74 8.82 0.98
N GLU A 171 -10.91 9.12 -0.03
CA GLU A 171 -11.31 9.94 -1.19
C GLU A 171 -12.41 9.24 -2.02
N ALA A 172 -12.27 7.93 -2.27
CA ALA A 172 -13.29 7.14 -2.95
C ALA A 172 -14.59 7.09 -2.13
N TRP A 173 -14.51 6.95 -0.80
CA TRP A 173 -15.68 7.00 0.06
C TRP A 173 -16.42 8.34 -0.03
N THR A 174 -15.71 9.46 0.14
CA THR A 174 -16.30 10.79 0.03
C THR A 174 -16.93 11.00 -1.36
N ALA A 175 -16.22 10.64 -2.44
CA ALA A 175 -16.74 10.76 -3.79
C ALA A 175 -18.01 9.92 -4.02
N PHE A 176 -18.07 8.71 -3.43
CA PHE A 176 -19.26 7.87 -3.50
C PHE A 176 -20.43 8.50 -2.74
N ARG A 177 -20.20 8.99 -1.53
CA ARG A 177 -21.21 9.63 -0.68
C ARG A 177 -21.80 10.89 -1.30
N ASP A 178 -20.96 11.64 -2.02
CA ASP A 178 -21.37 12.85 -2.76
C ASP A 178 -22.02 12.54 -4.12
N GLY A 179 -22.05 11.28 -4.55
CA GLY A 179 -22.63 10.86 -5.83
C GLY A 179 -21.76 11.17 -7.05
N HIS A 180 -20.46 11.42 -6.86
CA HIS A 180 -19.50 11.68 -7.94
C HIS A 180 -18.98 10.41 -8.63
N ILE A 181 -19.05 9.25 -7.95
CA ILE A 181 -18.66 7.95 -8.52
C ILE A 181 -19.75 6.90 -8.31
N ASP A 182 -19.81 5.92 -9.21
CA ASP A 182 -20.59 4.69 -9.01
C ASP A 182 -19.71 3.65 -8.31
N ALA A 183 -20.05 3.32 -7.06
CA ALA A 183 -19.29 2.35 -6.28
C ALA A 183 -19.23 0.96 -6.95
N ALA A 184 -20.18 0.58 -7.79
CA ALA A 184 -20.13 -0.69 -8.52
C ALA A 184 -18.96 -0.78 -9.50
N GLN A 185 -18.32 0.35 -9.84
CA GLN A 185 -17.11 0.42 -10.65
C GLN A 185 -15.81 0.44 -9.83
N PHE A 186 -15.89 0.26 -8.51
CA PHE A 186 -14.76 0.27 -7.60
C PHE A 186 -14.60 -1.08 -6.93
N GLY A 187 -13.43 -1.73 -7.09
CA GLY A 187 -13.25 -3.10 -6.62
C GLY A 187 -11.92 -3.75 -6.95
N VAL A 188 -11.82 -5.04 -6.63
CA VAL A 188 -10.61 -5.85 -6.89
C VAL A 188 -10.79 -6.60 -8.21
N TYR A 189 -9.93 -6.29 -9.17
CA TYR A 189 -9.95 -6.93 -10.49
C TYR A 189 -9.82 -8.45 -10.39
N GLY A 190 -10.65 -9.18 -11.15
CA GLY A 190 -10.65 -10.65 -11.17
C GLY A 190 -11.39 -11.32 -10.01
N THR A 191 -12.11 -10.56 -9.18
CA THR A 191 -12.92 -11.07 -8.07
C THR A 191 -14.35 -10.51 -8.11
N GLU A 192 -15.22 -11.02 -7.25
CA GLU A 192 -16.56 -10.51 -6.96
C GLU A 192 -16.58 -9.29 -6.02
N ASN A 193 -15.43 -8.90 -5.46
CA ASN A 193 -15.32 -7.82 -4.48
C ASN A 193 -15.34 -6.45 -5.14
N TRP A 194 -16.54 -5.90 -5.29
CA TRP A 194 -16.82 -4.57 -5.83
C TRP A 194 -17.90 -3.87 -4.99
N GLY A 195 -17.98 -2.55 -5.09
CA GLY A 195 -19.05 -1.79 -4.47
C GLY A 195 -18.66 -1.12 -3.15
N PRO A 196 -19.67 -0.60 -2.43
CA PRO A 196 -19.45 0.19 -1.22
C PRO A 196 -18.65 -0.54 -0.15
N ALA A 197 -18.85 -1.85 0.01
CA ALA A 197 -18.13 -2.64 1.02
C ALA A 197 -16.62 -2.63 0.79
N GLU A 198 -16.18 -2.71 -0.47
CA GLU A 198 -14.76 -2.64 -0.83
C GLU A 198 -14.18 -1.25 -0.57
N ILE A 199 -14.91 -0.19 -0.91
CA ILE A 199 -14.50 1.19 -0.62
C ILE A 199 -14.29 1.39 0.90
N ARG A 200 -15.21 0.90 1.74
CA ARG A 200 -15.07 0.97 3.20
C ARG A 200 -13.87 0.17 3.69
N GLY A 201 -13.64 -1.03 3.16
CA GLY A 201 -12.48 -1.86 3.47
C GLY A 201 -11.16 -1.15 3.16
N ASN A 202 -11.05 -0.56 1.98
CA ASN A 202 -9.91 0.25 1.56
C ASN A 202 -9.70 1.48 2.45
N ALA A 203 -10.77 2.18 2.88
CA ALA A 203 -10.65 3.33 3.79
C ALA A 203 -10.06 2.95 5.15
N ILE A 204 -10.46 1.80 5.71
CA ILE A 204 -9.92 1.30 6.98
C ILE A 204 -8.49 0.81 6.83
N LYS A 205 -8.16 0.12 5.72
CA LYS A 205 -6.78 -0.27 5.40
C LYS A 205 -5.87 0.94 5.21
N ASP A 206 -6.36 2.02 4.60
CA ASP A 206 -5.63 3.27 4.45
C ASP A 206 -5.34 3.92 5.80
N LEU A 207 -6.31 3.94 6.73
CA LEU A 207 -6.08 4.40 8.10
C LEU A 207 -4.99 3.59 8.81
N ALA A 208 -5.03 2.26 8.69
CA ALA A 208 -3.99 1.39 9.25
C ALA A 208 -2.61 1.65 8.61
N ALA A 209 -2.56 1.84 7.30
CA ALA A 209 -1.33 2.16 6.57
C ALA A 209 -0.75 3.53 6.98
N LEU A 210 -1.59 4.54 7.19
CA LEU A 210 -1.18 5.83 7.76
C LEU A 210 -0.66 5.67 9.20
N ASN A 211 -1.23 4.74 9.97
CA ASN A 211 -0.69 4.35 11.27
C ASN A 211 0.52 3.39 11.20
N LYS A 212 1.11 3.21 10.01
CA LYS A 212 2.30 2.38 9.74
C LYS A 212 2.08 0.89 9.99
N VAL A 213 0.84 0.45 9.78
CA VAL A 213 0.39 -0.95 9.84
C VAL A 213 -0.15 -1.32 8.45
N GLU A 214 0.77 -1.44 7.49
CA GLU A 214 0.48 -1.69 6.09
C GLU A 214 0.11 -3.18 5.84
N MET A 215 -1.13 -3.58 6.16
CA MET A 215 -1.61 -4.97 6.07
C MET A 215 -1.67 -5.52 4.63
N LEU A 216 -1.94 -6.83 4.47
CA LEU A 216 -2.10 -7.43 3.14
C LEU A 216 -3.45 -7.01 2.52
N PRO A 217 -3.57 -6.98 1.17
CA PRO A 217 -4.81 -6.55 0.51
C PRO A 217 -6.06 -7.36 0.89
N TRP A 218 -5.89 -8.63 1.27
CA TRP A 218 -6.97 -9.54 1.68
C TRP A 218 -7.18 -9.61 3.20
N ASP A 219 -6.41 -8.87 4.00
CA ASP A 219 -6.63 -8.86 5.45
C ASP A 219 -7.93 -8.10 5.77
N GLU A 220 -8.80 -8.74 6.56
CA GLU A 220 -10.05 -8.17 7.06
C GLU A 220 -10.05 -8.16 8.59
N TRP A 221 -10.56 -7.09 9.20
CA TRP A 221 -10.76 -7.00 10.65
C TRP A 221 -11.92 -6.07 11.00
N GLY A 222 -12.26 -6.02 12.29
CA GLY A 222 -13.39 -5.25 12.79
C GLY A 222 -14.68 -5.66 12.10
N ARG A 223 -15.35 -4.70 11.46
CA ARG A 223 -16.65 -4.89 10.80
C ARG A 223 -16.55 -5.09 9.29
N MET A 224 -15.35 -5.27 8.71
CA MET A 224 -15.18 -5.45 7.26
C MET A 224 -16.00 -6.61 6.70
N THR A 225 -15.88 -7.80 7.28
CA THR A 225 -16.64 -8.98 6.83
C THR A 225 -18.15 -8.74 6.91
N ALA A 226 -18.63 -8.14 8.00
CA ALA A 226 -20.04 -7.76 8.13
C ALA A 226 -20.47 -6.74 7.06
N SER A 227 -19.57 -5.85 6.62
CA SER A 227 -19.81 -4.91 5.52
C SER A 227 -20.01 -5.64 4.19
N TYR A 228 -19.15 -6.60 3.84
CA TYR A 228 -19.30 -7.42 2.63
C TYR A 228 -20.58 -8.26 2.65
N GLU A 229 -21.00 -8.73 3.83
CA GLU A 229 -22.25 -9.48 4.01
C GLU A 229 -23.51 -8.59 4.03
N GLY A 230 -23.38 -7.27 3.88
CA GLY A 230 -24.51 -6.33 3.94
C GLY A 230 -25.15 -6.20 5.32
N LYS A 231 -24.40 -6.50 6.39
CA LYS A 231 -24.83 -6.49 7.79
C LYS A 231 -24.36 -5.25 8.58
N THR A 232 -23.94 -4.19 7.89
CA THR A 232 -23.60 -2.91 8.49
C THR A 232 -24.70 -1.87 8.22
N GLY A 233 -24.80 -0.86 9.09
CA GLY A 233 -25.84 0.17 9.04
C GLY A 233 -25.26 1.58 8.93
N PRO A 234 -26.12 2.62 9.04
CA PRO A 234 -25.71 4.01 8.96
C PRO A 234 -24.62 4.42 9.95
N ASP A 235 -24.56 3.77 11.12
CA ASP A 235 -23.51 3.96 12.11
C ASP A 235 -22.12 3.62 11.57
N TYR A 236 -22.02 2.64 10.67
CA TYR A 236 -20.77 2.30 10.03
C TYR A 236 -20.42 3.30 8.92
N ASP A 237 -21.41 3.80 8.18
CA ASP A 237 -21.18 4.87 7.19
C ASP A 237 -20.62 6.13 7.87
N GLU A 238 -21.17 6.52 9.03
CA GLU A 238 -20.67 7.63 9.85
C GLU A 238 -19.23 7.39 10.34
N LEU A 239 -18.89 6.15 10.69
CA LEU A 239 -17.52 5.78 11.02
C LEU A 239 -16.58 5.95 9.82
N ILE A 240 -16.99 5.53 8.61
CA ILE A 240 -16.17 5.70 7.42
C ILE A 240 -16.07 7.18 7.00
N ASP A 241 -17.13 7.99 7.21
CA ASP A 241 -17.09 9.45 7.05
C ASP A 241 -16.01 10.06 7.96
N ALA A 242 -15.91 9.61 9.22
CA ALA A 242 -14.87 10.04 10.16
C ALA A 242 -13.46 9.59 9.74
N ILE A 243 -13.31 8.35 9.26
CA ILE A 243 -12.03 7.83 8.73
C ILE A 243 -11.58 8.66 7.53
N ALA A 244 -12.46 8.91 6.56
CA ALA A 244 -12.15 9.70 5.38
C ALA A 244 -11.67 11.11 5.76
N ALA A 245 -12.35 11.77 6.70
CA ALA A 245 -11.95 13.08 7.20
C ALA A 245 -10.58 13.07 7.89
N VAL A 246 -10.30 12.08 8.75
CA VAL A 246 -9.00 11.96 9.44
C VAL A 246 -7.86 11.65 8.48
N CYS A 247 -8.05 10.74 7.53
CA CYS A 247 -7.03 10.38 6.53
C CYS A 247 -6.71 11.55 5.58
N ALA A 248 -7.63 12.51 5.40
CA ALA A 248 -7.43 13.70 4.57
C ALA A 248 -6.75 14.87 5.31
N ALA A 249 -6.77 14.90 6.65
CA ALA A 249 -6.39 16.07 7.44
C ALA A 249 -4.86 16.31 7.58
N ASP A 250 -4.02 15.36 7.15
CA ASP A 250 -2.56 15.35 7.40
C ASP A 250 -2.20 15.56 8.89
N ASP A 251 -2.99 14.98 9.80
CA ASP A 251 -2.80 15.02 11.25
C ASP A 251 -2.42 13.62 11.80
N PRO A 252 -1.12 13.36 12.00
CA PRO A 252 -0.62 12.13 12.61
C PRO A 252 -1.22 11.78 13.97
N GLY A 253 -1.57 12.78 14.78
CA GLY A 253 -2.17 12.56 16.10
C GLY A 253 -3.59 12.04 15.96
N ALA A 254 -4.39 12.68 15.11
CA ALA A 254 -5.75 12.24 14.81
C ALA A 254 -5.80 10.83 14.20
N VAL A 255 -4.85 10.49 13.31
CA VAL A 255 -4.70 9.12 12.78
C VAL A 255 -4.46 8.12 13.90
N ALA A 256 -3.48 8.39 14.77
CA ALA A 256 -3.15 7.48 15.87
C ALA A 256 -4.31 7.31 16.86
N ASP A 257 -5.01 8.40 17.18
CA ASP A 257 -6.17 8.38 18.08
C ASP A 257 -7.34 7.61 17.48
N LEU A 258 -7.69 7.85 16.22
CA LEU A 258 -8.79 7.14 15.57
C LEU A 258 -8.47 5.66 15.40
N TYR A 259 -7.25 5.32 14.95
CA TYR A 259 -6.79 3.94 14.79
C TYR A 259 -6.89 3.13 16.11
N ALA A 260 -6.66 3.76 17.26
CA ALA A 260 -6.72 3.10 18.56
C ALA A 260 -8.15 2.70 19.03
N SER A 261 -9.18 3.01 18.25
CA SER A 261 -10.58 2.64 18.54
C SER A 261 -10.80 1.13 18.38
N GLU A 262 -11.73 0.57 19.18
CA GLU A 262 -11.96 -0.88 19.35
C GLU A 262 -12.21 -1.66 18.05
N ASP A 263 -12.76 -1.00 17.01
CA ASP A 263 -13.08 -1.61 15.71
C ASP A 263 -12.05 -1.34 14.60
N LEU A 264 -11.07 -0.47 14.82
CA LEU A 264 -10.15 0.02 13.78
C LEU A 264 -8.71 -0.49 13.96
N ALA A 265 -8.29 -0.76 15.19
CA ALA A 265 -6.96 -1.30 15.44
C ALA A 265 -6.83 -2.71 14.85
N VAL A 266 -5.77 -2.95 14.08
CA VAL A 266 -5.47 -4.29 13.56
C VAL A 266 -5.22 -5.24 14.73
N PRO A 267 -5.94 -6.38 14.81
CA PRO A 267 -5.71 -7.38 15.84
C PRO A 267 -4.28 -7.92 15.83
N THR A 268 -3.66 -8.06 17.00
CA THR A 268 -2.28 -8.58 17.14
C THR A 268 -2.07 -9.95 16.49
N GLY A 269 -3.12 -10.76 16.34
CA GLY A 269 -3.06 -12.04 15.65
C GLY A 269 -2.80 -11.93 14.14
N LEU A 270 -3.18 -10.82 13.51
CA LEU A 270 -2.95 -10.56 12.09
C LEU A 270 -1.56 -9.93 11.82
N LEU A 271 -0.92 -9.35 12.83
CA LEU A 271 0.41 -8.72 12.69
C LEU A 271 1.57 -9.72 12.57
N ARG A 272 1.28 -11.03 12.55
CA ARG A 272 2.27 -12.11 12.51
C ARG A 272 2.60 -12.55 11.09
#